data_AF-A0A7C6YFP2-F1
#
_entry.id   AF-A0A7C6YFP2-F1
#
_cell.length_a   1.000
_cell.length_b   1.000
_cell.length_c   1.000
_cell.angle_alpha   90.00
_cell.angle_beta   90.00
_cell.angle_gamma   90.00
#
_symmetry.space_group_name_H-M   'P 1'
#
loop_
_entity.id
_entity.type
_entity.pdbx_description
1 polymer ?
#
loop_
_entity_poly.entity_id
_entity_poly.type
_entity_poly.pdbx_seq_one_letter_code
_entity_poly.pdbx_strand_id
1 'polypeptide(L)'
;MKIDIDLHLHTNYSDGLESPEALVTRASRSGLRTIAVTDHDGIDGVQAAIDAGAGLDIRVIPGIEFSAEWIGGEAFGVEEAHTIHVLGYGIDLDSTTLTGKMREMLNNRAKRNEKLRRVFRKKDIDLSSSDLQEDSRGGFVGRRSFAAALVRKGYAASIEEAFSSGHLMGDPSVRAIRKEKINAEEAIRIIHAAGGKAFFA
;
A
#
# COMPACT_ATOMS: atom_id res chain seq x y z
N MET A 1 23.42 -9.82 19.39
CA MET A 1 23.51 -8.71 18.41
C MET A 1 22.18 -7.97 18.49
N LYS A 2 22.16 -6.65 18.72
CA LYS A 2 20.91 -5.88 18.73
C LYS A 2 20.61 -5.52 17.27
N ILE A 3 19.45 -5.93 16.75
CA ILE A 3 18.96 -5.48 15.44
C ILE A 3 18.44 -4.07 15.65
N ASP A 4 19.01 -3.10 14.94
CA ASP A 4 18.72 -1.67 15.04
C ASP A 4 18.25 -1.08 13.70
N ILE A 5 17.81 -1.93 12.78
CA ILE A 5 17.37 -1.57 11.43
C ILE A 5 16.03 -2.25 11.12
N ASP A 6 15.09 -1.51 10.53
CA ASP A 6 13.85 -2.05 9.97
C ASP A 6 13.50 -1.34 8.65
N LEU A 7 13.62 -2.05 7.52
CA LEU A 7 13.51 -1.47 6.18
C LEU A 7 12.15 -1.76 5.51
N HIS A 8 11.15 -2.26 6.23
CA HIS A 8 9.85 -2.58 5.64
C HIS A 8 8.72 -2.13 6.55
N LEU A 9 8.46 -0.82 6.57
CA LEU A 9 7.47 -0.20 7.43
C LEU A 9 6.43 0.57 6.63
N HIS A 10 5.16 0.37 6.97
CA HIS A 10 4.03 1.04 6.34
C HIS A 10 3.41 2.07 7.28
N THR A 11 3.00 3.19 6.71
CA THR A 11 2.25 4.24 7.37
C THR A 11 0.78 4.17 6.97
N ASN A 12 -0.01 5.06 7.53
CA ASN A 12 -1.41 5.26 7.16
C ASN A 12 -1.63 5.83 5.74
N TYR A 13 -0.55 6.23 5.03
CA TYR A 13 -0.59 6.52 3.60
C TYR A 13 -0.72 5.25 2.74
N SER A 14 -0.64 4.06 3.35
CA SER A 14 -1.08 2.80 2.75
C SER A 14 -1.99 1.99 3.67
N ASP A 15 -1.50 0.88 4.24
CA ASP A 15 -2.28 -0.01 5.11
C ASP A 15 -1.76 -0.08 6.55
N GLY A 16 -0.73 0.70 6.87
CA GLY A 16 -0.28 0.96 8.23
C GLY A 16 -1.30 1.76 9.05
N LEU A 17 -1.11 1.78 10.37
CA LEU A 17 -2.05 2.41 11.30
C LEU A 17 -1.58 3.79 11.78
N GLU A 18 -0.27 4.03 11.79
CA GLU A 18 0.35 5.23 12.33
C GLU A 18 0.67 6.24 11.23
N SER A 19 0.68 7.53 11.57
CA SER A 19 1.23 8.55 10.68
C SER A 19 2.74 8.36 10.52
N PRO A 20 3.34 8.89 9.44
CA PRO A 20 4.79 8.90 9.27
C PRO A 20 5.55 9.37 10.52
N GLU A 21 5.11 10.45 11.14
CA GLU A 21 5.76 11.06 12.30
C GLU A 21 5.64 10.19 13.56
N ALA A 22 4.45 9.61 13.80
CA ALA A 22 4.22 8.73 14.93
C ALA A 22 5.04 7.44 14.80
N LEU A 23 5.10 6.87 13.59
CA LEU A 23 5.89 5.68 13.28
C LEU A 23 7.38 5.93 13.52
N VAL A 24 7.94 7.02 12.98
CA VAL A 24 9.35 7.39 13.15
C VAL A 24 9.70 7.62 14.62
N THR A 25 8.83 8.33 15.35
CA THR A 25 8.99 8.56 16.79
C THR A 25 9.02 7.24 17.58
N ARG A 26 8.11 6.31 17.27
CA ARG A 26 8.05 5.00 17.92
C ARG A 26 9.28 4.15 17.59
N ALA A 27 9.72 4.15 16.34
CA ALA A 27 10.92 3.45 15.89
C ALA A 27 12.18 3.94 16.64
N SER A 28 12.36 5.26 16.73
CA SER A 28 13.48 5.86 17.48
C SER A 28 13.46 5.48 18.96
N ARG A 29 12.29 5.57 19.63
CA ARG A 29 12.12 5.16 21.03
C ARG A 29 12.39 3.67 21.27
N SER A 30 12.18 2.83 20.25
CA SER A 30 12.48 1.39 20.31
C SER A 30 13.98 1.09 20.13
N GLY A 31 14.79 2.12 19.84
CA GLY A 31 16.23 2.02 19.65
C GLY A 31 16.65 1.55 18.26
N LEU A 32 15.77 1.69 17.25
CA LEU A 32 16.15 1.58 15.84
C LEU A 32 16.93 2.84 15.44
N ARG A 33 18.00 2.66 14.67
CA ARG A 33 18.84 3.75 14.14
C ARG A 33 18.60 4.01 12.65
N THR A 34 18.07 3.04 11.92
CA THR A 34 17.72 3.21 10.50
C THR A 34 16.41 2.53 10.19
N ILE A 35 15.52 3.24 9.50
CA ILE A 35 14.29 2.68 8.98
C ILE A 35 14.07 3.06 7.51
N ALA A 36 13.17 2.35 6.83
CA ALA A 36 12.61 2.79 5.56
C ALA A 36 11.08 2.77 5.61
N VAL A 37 10.46 3.83 5.10
CA VAL A 37 9.00 3.85 4.86
C VAL A 37 8.75 3.36 3.45
N THR A 38 8.01 2.27 3.31
CA THR A 38 7.79 1.55 2.05
C THR A 38 6.30 1.32 1.82
N ASP A 39 5.51 2.40 1.85
CA ASP A 39 4.07 2.33 1.63
C ASP A 39 3.70 1.69 0.28
N HIS A 40 2.55 1.01 0.26
CA HIS A 40 2.06 0.30 -0.94
C HIS A 40 1.67 1.26 -2.08
N ASP A 41 2.43 1.17 -3.18
CA ASP A 41 2.29 1.97 -4.40
C ASP A 41 1.98 3.46 -4.14
N GLY A 42 2.76 4.05 -3.24
CA GLY A 42 2.72 5.46 -2.93
C GLY A 42 3.97 5.88 -2.16
N ILE A 43 4.30 7.17 -2.27
CA ILE A 43 5.43 7.80 -1.55
C ILE A 43 4.99 9.02 -0.74
N ASP A 44 3.68 9.26 -0.66
CA ASP A 44 3.10 10.49 -0.10
C ASP A 44 3.45 10.70 1.38
N GLY A 45 3.70 9.62 2.14
CA GLY A 45 4.12 9.66 3.54
C GLY A 45 5.63 9.78 3.76
N VAL A 46 6.45 9.62 2.71
CA VAL A 46 7.91 9.45 2.85
C VAL A 46 8.59 10.74 3.29
N GLN A 47 8.22 11.89 2.71
CA GLN A 47 8.84 13.17 3.09
C GLN A 47 8.55 13.52 4.55
N ALA A 48 7.30 13.36 4.99
CA ALA A 48 6.92 13.59 6.39
C ALA A 48 7.68 12.65 7.35
N ALA A 49 7.95 11.40 6.94
CA ALA A 49 8.78 10.48 7.72
C ALA A 49 10.23 10.98 7.83
N ILE A 50 10.83 11.42 6.72
CA ILE A 50 12.19 11.97 6.68
C ILE A 50 12.30 13.18 7.60
N ASP A 51 11.35 14.11 7.49
CA ASP A 51 11.32 15.34 8.30
C ASP A 51 11.19 15.02 9.80
N ALA A 52 10.36 14.04 10.16
CA ALA A 52 10.23 13.58 11.54
C ALA A 52 11.52 12.94 12.09
N GLY A 53 12.33 12.33 11.21
CA GLY A 53 13.62 11.75 11.58
C GLY A 53 14.71 12.79 11.84
N ALA A 54 14.63 13.97 11.21
CA ALA A 54 15.69 14.99 11.27
C ALA A 54 15.97 15.52 12.70
N GLY A 55 15.01 15.42 13.62
CA GLY A 55 15.14 15.82 15.03
C GLY A 55 15.46 14.68 16.00
N LEU A 56 15.65 13.46 15.49
CA LEU A 56 15.80 12.23 16.28
C LEU A 56 17.09 11.49 15.89
N ASP A 57 17.56 10.58 16.76
CA ASP A 57 18.71 9.70 16.45
C ASP A 57 18.27 8.50 15.58
N ILE A 58 17.63 8.79 14.44
CA ILE A 58 17.15 7.78 13.49
C ILE A 58 17.25 8.29 12.05
N ARG A 59 17.82 7.47 11.17
CA ARG A 59 17.83 7.72 9.74
C ARG A 59 16.59 7.12 9.09
N VAL A 60 15.91 7.90 8.26
CA VAL A 60 14.81 7.41 7.41
C VAL A 60 15.30 7.33 5.96
N ILE A 61 15.24 6.14 5.37
CA ILE A 61 15.54 5.89 3.96
C ILE A 61 14.24 6.06 3.16
N PRO A 62 14.23 6.86 2.09
CA PRO A 62 13.06 6.94 1.22
C PRO A 62 12.85 5.60 0.53
N GLY A 63 11.63 5.08 0.60
CA GLY A 63 11.30 3.79 0.03
C GLY A 63 9.88 3.73 -0.53
N ILE A 64 9.60 2.61 -1.19
CA ILE A 64 8.31 2.28 -1.79
C ILE A 64 8.17 0.75 -1.83
N GLU A 65 6.95 0.24 -1.69
CA GLU A 65 6.63 -1.14 -2.03
C GLU A 65 5.62 -1.18 -3.18
N PHE A 66 6.05 -1.64 -4.35
CA PHE A 66 5.14 -1.90 -5.46
C PHE A 66 4.46 -3.25 -5.25
N SER A 67 3.11 -3.28 -5.26
CA SER A 67 2.43 -4.55 -5.54
C SER A 67 2.55 -4.88 -7.02
N ALA A 68 3.41 -5.82 -7.33
CA ALA A 68 3.72 -6.23 -8.69
C ALA A 68 3.12 -7.60 -9.03
N GLU A 69 3.11 -7.88 -10.33
CA GLU A 69 2.88 -9.20 -10.86
C GLU A 69 4.03 -9.63 -11.74
N TRP A 70 4.34 -10.92 -11.67
CA TRP A 70 5.33 -11.56 -12.51
C TRP A 70 4.72 -12.77 -13.20
N ILE A 71 4.98 -12.88 -14.49
CA ILE A 71 4.64 -14.03 -15.31
C ILE A 71 5.98 -14.57 -15.81
N GLY A 72 6.36 -15.78 -15.40
CA GLY A 72 7.65 -16.36 -15.80
C GLY A 72 7.75 -16.63 -17.30
N GLY A 73 6.61 -16.70 -17.98
CA GLY A 73 6.56 -16.92 -19.41
C GLY A 73 7.08 -18.30 -19.80
N GLU A 74 7.27 -18.51 -21.10
CA GLU A 74 7.65 -19.81 -21.66
C GLU A 74 8.98 -20.34 -21.09
N ALA A 75 9.93 -19.45 -20.77
CA ALA A 75 11.25 -19.81 -20.26
C ALA A 75 11.21 -20.53 -18.91
N PHE A 76 10.19 -20.27 -18.09
CA PHE A 76 10.00 -20.92 -16.79
C PHE A 76 8.79 -21.86 -16.76
N GLY A 77 8.05 -21.99 -17.87
CA GLY A 77 6.82 -22.79 -17.94
C GLY A 77 5.70 -22.28 -17.02
N VAL A 78 5.74 -20.99 -16.67
CA VAL A 78 4.78 -20.36 -15.75
C VAL A 78 3.95 -19.34 -16.53
N GLU A 79 2.74 -19.76 -16.89
CA GLU A 79 1.77 -18.90 -17.58
C GLU A 79 0.88 -18.10 -16.61
N GLU A 80 0.81 -18.53 -15.35
CA GLU A 80 0.02 -17.84 -14.33
C GLU A 80 0.75 -16.61 -13.78
N ALA A 81 0.00 -15.52 -13.61
CA ALA A 81 0.52 -14.32 -12.97
C ALA A 81 0.65 -14.53 -11.45
N HIS A 82 1.88 -14.45 -10.95
CA HIS A 82 2.19 -14.49 -9.53
C HIS A 82 2.21 -13.09 -8.94
N THR A 83 1.63 -12.95 -7.76
CA THR A 83 1.73 -11.70 -7.00
C THR A 83 3.06 -11.67 -6.28
N ILE A 84 3.84 -10.63 -6.51
CA ILE A 84 5.08 -10.38 -5.80
C ILE A 84 5.15 -8.91 -5.39
N HIS A 85 5.90 -8.61 -4.35
CA HIS A 85 6.15 -7.22 -3.95
C HIS A 85 7.60 -6.85 -4.24
N VAL A 86 7.79 -5.66 -4.80
CA VAL A 86 9.11 -5.12 -5.14
C VAL A 86 9.34 -3.87 -4.30
N LEU A 87 10.30 -3.97 -3.39
CA LEU A 87 10.77 -2.89 -2.54
C LEU A 87 11.77 -2.03 -3.32
N GLY A 88 11.64 -0.71 -3.20
CA GLY A 88 12.61 0.26 -3.67
C GLY A 88 13.17 1.05 -2.50
N TYR A 89 14.50 1.22 -2.45
CA TYR A 89 15.17 2.01 -1.42
C TYR A 89 16.09 3.07 -2.01
N GLY A 90 16.19 4.21 -1.33
CA GLY A 90 17.04 5.32 -1.76
C GLY A 90 16.52 6.01 -3.03
N ILE A 91 15.20 6.04 -3.20
CA ILE A 91 14.54 6.63 -4.35
C ILE A 91 14.52 8.17 -4.26
N ASP A 92 14.66 8.81 -5.42
CA ASP A 92 14.40 10.23 -5.62
C ASP A 92 12.89 10.48 -5.68
N LEU A 93 12.37 11.20 -4.69
CA LEU A 93 10.94 11.51 -4.55
C LEU A 93 10.43 12.45 -5.64
N ASP A 94 11.32 13.22 -6.28
CA ASP A 94 11.00 14.15 -7.36
C ASP A 94 11.10 13.50 -8.75
N SER A 95 11.45 12.21 -8.82
CA SER A 95 11.53 11.47 -10.09
C SER A 95 10.20 11.52 -10.84
N THR A 96 10.22 12.12 -12.04
CA THR A 96 9.03 12.26 -12.89
C THR A 96 8.49 10.91 -13.36
N THR A 97 9.37 9.93 -13.58
CA THR A 97 8.98 8.56 -13.93
C THR A 97 8.23 7.88 -12.78
N LEU A 98 8.75 7.98 -11.55
CA LEU A 98 8.11 7.40 -10.38
C LEU A 98 6.77 8.09 -10.08
N THR A 99 6.77 9.42 -9.96
CA THR A 99 5.56 10.19 -9.66
C THR A 99 4.50 10.06 -10.75
N GLY A 100 4.90 9.95 -12.02
CA GLY A 100 4.00 9.64 -13.14
C GLY A 100 3.28 8.31 -12.95
N LYS A 101 4.02 7.24 -12.63
CA LYS A 101 3.42 5.92 -12.38
C LYS A 101 2.52 5.91 -11.14
N MET A 102 2.91 6.60 -10.06
CA MET A 102 2.07 6.71 -8.86
C MET A 102 0.72 7.35 -9.16
N ARG A 103 0.68 8.41 -9.97
CA ARG A 103 -0.59 9.03 -10.41
C ARG A 103 -1.45 8.07 -11.22
N GLU A 104 -0.87 7.28 -12.10
CA GLU A 104 -1.57 6.23 -12.86
C GLU A 104 -2.18 5.19 -11.91
N MET A 105 -1.40 4.67 -10.98
CA MET A 105 -1.86 3.66 -10.01
C MET A 105 -2.96 4.20 -9.09
N LEU A 106 -2.85 5.46 -8.65
CA LEU A 106 -3.89 6.14 -7.88
C LEU A 106 -5.21 6.23 -8.66
N ASN A 107 -5.15 6.61 -9.94
CA ASN A 107 -6.32 6.66 -10.81
C ASN A 107 -6.95 5.27 -11.02
N ASN A 108 -6.13 4.23 -11.20
CA ASN A 108 -6.60 2.86 -11.34
C ASN A 108 -7.25 2.35 -10.05
N ARG A 109 -6.69 2.70 -8.88
CA ARG A 109 -7.29 2.42 -7.57
C ARG A 109 -8.65 3.12 -7.40
N ALA A 110 -8.77 4.38 -7.81
CA ALA A 110 -10.04 5.11 -7.77
C ALA A 110 -11.11 4.44 -8.65
N LYS A 111 -10.76 4.06 -9.89
CA LYS A 111 -11.65 3.32 -10.80
C LYS A 111 -12.09 1.98 -10.20
N ARG A 112 -11.16 1.22 -9.59
CA ARG A 112 -11.46 -0.04 -8.90
C ARG A 112 -12.43 0.19 -7.73
N ASN A 113 -12.19 1.20 -6.91
CA ASN A 113 -13.03 1.52 -5.76
C ASN A 113 -14.45 1.87 -6.19
N GLU A 114 -14.62 2.60 -7.29
CA GLU A 114 -15.95 2.88 -7.82
C GLU A 114 -16.67 1.60 -8.30
N LYS A 115 -15.95 0.66 -8.91
CA LYS A 115 -16.52 -0.66 -9.24
C LYS A 115 -16.99 -1.41 -7.98
N LEU A 116 -16.19 -1.42 -6.92
CA LEU A 116 -16.54 -2.04 -5.64
C LEU A 116 -17.80 -1.41 -5.03
N ARG A 117 -17.85 -0.08 -4.97
CA ARG A 117 -19.03 0.66 -4.47
C ARG A 117 -20.29 0.32 -5.26
N ARG A 118 -20.19 0.18 -6.59
CA ARG A 118 -21.32 -0.25 -7.43
C ARG A 118 -21.82 -1.65 -7.08
N VAL A 119 -20.93 -2.58 -6.76
CA VAL A 119 -21.32 -3.93 -6.32
C VAL A 119 -22.05 -3.87 -4.98
N PHE A 120 -21.56 -3.08 -4.02
CA PHE A 120 -22.23 -2.90 -2.73
C PHE A 120 -23.60 -2.23 -2.87
N ARG A 121 -23.74 -1.22 -3.73
CA ARG A 121 -25.03 -0.58 -4.00
C ARG A 121 -26.08 -1.53 -4.56
N LYS A 122 -25.67 -2.51 -5.39
CA LYS A 122 -26.57 -3.57 -5.88
C LYS A 122 -27.03 -4.54 -4.79
N LYS A 123 -26.38 -4.51 -3.62
CA LYS A 123 -26.74 -5.27 -2.42
C LYS A 123 -27.40 -4.37 -1.36
N ASP A 124 -27.88 -3.19 -1.75
CA ASP A 124 -28.50 -2.18 -0.88
C ASP A 124 -27.58 -1.66 0.24
N ILE A 125 -26.27 -1.70 0.00
CA ILE A 125 -25.24 -1.17 0.91
C ILE A 125 -24.61 0.06 0.23
N ASP A 126 -24.91 1.26 0.74
CA ASP A 126 -24.25 2.47 0.26
C ASP A 126 -23.00 2.77 1.10
N LEU A 127 -21.84 2.72 0.43
CA LEU A 127 -20.56 3.14 0.97
C LEU A 127 -20.14 4.41 0.25
N SER A 128 -20.34 5.55 0.92
CA SER A 128 -19.93 6.87 0.44
C SER A 128 -18.40 7.01 0.45
N SER A 129 -17.88 8.00 -0.27
CA SER A 129 -16.45 8.30 -0.23
C SER A 129 -15.98 8.68 1.18
N SER A 130 -16.81 9.39 1.95
CA SER A 130 -16.52 9.75 3.34
C SER A 130 -16.43 8.53 4.25
N ASP A 131 -17.34 7.55 4.09
CA ASP A 131 -17.29 6.31 4.88
C ASP A 131 -15.96 5.59 4.69
N LEU A 132 -15.42 5.60 3.47
CA LEU A 132 -14.18 4.91 3.11
C LEU A 132 -12.92 5.68 3.51
N GLN A 133 -13.04 6.99 3.74
CA GLN A 133 -11.93 7.86 4.13
C GLN A 133 -11.78 8.01 5.65
N GLU A 134 -12.80 7.67 6.42
CA GLU A 134 -12.85 7.90 7.88
C GLU A 134 -11.65 7.29 8.64
N ASP A 135 -11.18 6.11 8.22
CA ASP A 135 -9.97 5.48 8.79
C ASP A 135 -8.70 5.74 7.96
N SER A 136 -8.86 6.33 6.78
CA SER A 136 -7.77 6.58 5.86
C SER A 136 -7.11 7.92 6.18
N ARG A 137 -6.28 7.92 7.23
CA ARG A 137 -5.44 9.06 7.55
C ARG A 137 -4.34 9.14 6.47
N GLY A 138 -4.49 10.01 5.48
CA GLY A 138 -3.65 10.06 4.27
C GLY A 138 -4.43 9.85 2.96
N GLY A 139 -5.72 9.52 3.04
CA GLY A 139 -6.61 9.43 1.86
C GLY A 139 -6.47 8.14 1.03
N PHE A 140 -5.58 7.21 1.42
CA PHE A 140 -5.50 5.87 0.87
C PHE A 140 -6.78 5.03 1.06
N VAL A 141 -7.52 4.76 -0.01
CA VAL A 141 -8.69 3.88 0.03
C VAL A 141 -8.37 2.50 -0.55
N GLY A 142 -8.09 1.56 0.36
CA GLY A 142 -7.83 0.14 0.07
C GLY A 142 -9.04 -0.76 0.31
N ARG A 143 -8.89 -2.07 0.10
CA ARG A 143 -9.95 -3.05 0.47
C ARG A 143 -10.23 -3.05 1.98
N ARG A 144 -9.22 -2.79 2.80
CA ARG A 144 -9.36 -2.68 4.26
C ARG A 144 -10.30 -1.53 4.65
N SER A 145 -10.27 -0.41 3.91
CA SER A 145 -11.19 0.72 4.11
C SER A 145 -12.66 0.33 3.89
N PHE A 146 -12.94 -0.53 2.90
CA PHE A 146 -14.29 -1.09 2.70
C PHE A 146 -14.70 -1.99 3.86
N ALA A 147 -13.83 -2.91 4.28
CA ALA A 147 -14.11 -3.79 5.42
C ALA A 147 -14.39 -2.99 6.69
N ALA A 148 -13.59 -1.96 6.98
CA ALA A 148 -13.79 -1.12 8.14
C ALA A 148 -15.10 -0.31 8.09
N ALA A 149 -15.47 0.22 6.91
CA ALA A 149 -16.75 0.89 6.72
C ALA A 149 -17.94 -0.06 6.90
N LEU A 150 -17.83 -1.31 6.45
CA LEU A 150 -18.84 -2.34 6.67
C LEU A 150 -19.03 -2.66 8.15
N VAL A 151 -17.93 -2.76 8.90
CA VAL A 151 -17.97 -2.98 10.35
C VAL A 151 -18.64 -1.80 11.08
N ARG A 152 -18.22 -0.57 10.78
CA ARG A 152 -18.82 0.64 11.38
C ARG A 152 -20.33 0.74 11.13
N LYS A 153 -20.76 0.35 9.94
CA LYS A 153 -22.18 0.37 9.55
C LYS A 153 -22.97 -0.86 10.03
N GLY A 154 -22.35 -1.76 10.78
CA GLY A 154 -23.00 -2.92 11.38
C GLY A 154 -23.27 -4.09 10.41
N TYR A 155 -22.62 -4.10 9.25
CA TYR A 155 -22.74 -5.19 8.27
C TYR A 155 -21.77 -6.36 8.51
N ALA A 156 -20.81 -6.20 9.43
CA ALA A 156 -19.90 -7.24 9.91
C ALA A 156 -19.47 -6.91 11.35
N ALA A 157 -19.18 -7.91 12.19
CA ALA A 157 -18.69 -7.66 13.55
C ALA A 157 -17.18 -7.38 13.62
N SER A 158 -16.41 -7.76 12.58
CA SER A 158 -14.97 -7.49 12.51
C SER A 158 -14.46 -7.38 11.07
N ILE A 159 -13.25 -6.82 10.90
CA ILE A 159 -12.57 -6.78 9.59
C ILE A 159 -12.35 -8.20 9.08
N GLU A 160 -11.96 -9.13 9.96
CA GLU A 160 -11.70 -10.53 9.62
C GLU A 160 -12.98 -11.24 9.13
N GLU A 161 -14.10 -11.02 9.83
CA GLU A 161 -15.41 -11.52 9.40
C GLU A 161 -15.79 -10.94 8.03
N ALA A 162 -15.60 -9.64 7.80
CA ALA A 162 -15.93 -9.02 6.53
C ALA A 162 -15.25 -9.72 5.34
N PHE A 163 -14.00 -10.18 5.50
CA PHE A 163 -13.21 -10.91 4.49
C PHE A 163 -13.49 -12.42 4.42
N SER A 164 -14.20 -12.98 5.40
CA SER A 164 -14.48 -14.41 5.44
C SER A 164 -15.31 -14.87 4.25
N SER A 165 -15.11 -16.12 3.82
CA SER A 165 -15.90 -16.70 2.72
C SER A 165 -17.40 -16.63 3.08
N GLY A 166 -18.23 -16.25 2.10
CA GLY A 166 -19.67 -16.04 2.30
C GLY A 166 -20.06 -14.68 2.90
N HIS A 167 -19.09 -13.85 3.32
CA HIS A 167 -19.34 -12.48 3.80
C HIS A 167 -19.05 -11.45 2.70
N LEU A 168 -19.36 -10.20 2.98
CA LEU A 168 -19.42 -9.11 2.01
C LEU A 168 -18.12 -8.88 1.22
N MET A 169 -16.94 -8.87 1.86
CA MET A 169 -15.67 -8.73 1.15
C MET A 169 -15.14 -10.05 0.58
N GLY A 170 -15.62 -11.18 1.11
CA GLY A 170 -15.37 -12.54 0.62
C GLY A 170 -16.26 -12.95 -0.56
N ASP A 171 -17.31 -12.18 -0.87
CA ASP A 171 -18.26 -12.44 -1.94
C ASP A 171 -17.54 -12.56 -3.31
N PRO A 172 -17.87 -13.58 -4.13
CA PRO A 172 -17.22 -13.78 -5.43
C PRO A 172 -17.25 -12.55 -6.35
N SER A 173 -18.33 -11.77 -6.35
CA SER A 173 -18.46 -10.55 -7.16
C SER A 173 -17.52 -9.43 -6.69
N VAL A 174 -17.21 -9.37 -5.39
CA VAL A 174 -16.25 -8.42 -4.80
C VAL A 174 -14.81 -8.93 -4.98
N ARG A 175 -14.59 -10.24 -4.90
CA ARG A 175 -13.27 -10.87 -5.16
C ARG A 175 -12.85 -10.81 -6.63
N ALA A 176 -13.80 -10.82 -7.56
CA ALA A 176 -13.54 -10.67 -8.99
C ALA A 176 -12.97 -9.29 -9.36
N ILE A 177 -13.25 -8.25 -8.56
CA ILE A 177 -12.71 -6.91 -8.76
C ILE A 177 -11.29 -6.84 -8.18
N ARG A 178 -10.31 -7.12 -9.04
CA ARG A 178 -8.88 -7.13 -8.68
C ARG A 178 -8.25 -5.74 -8.82
N LYS A 179 -7.19 -5.52 -8.03
CA LYS A 179 -6.25 -4.41 -8.23
C LYS A 179 -5.41 -4.73 -9.46
N GLU A 180 -5.23 -3.75 -10.32
CA GLU A 180 -4.24 -3.78 -11.39
C GLU A 180 -2.85 -3.66 -10.75
N LYS A 181 -1.95 -4.57 -11.11
CA LYS A 181 -0.59 -4.61 -10.59
C LYS A 181 0.37 -4.16 -11.67
N ILE A 182 1.46 -3.55 -11.23
CA ILE A 182 2.54 -3.22 -12.14
C ILE A 182 3.29 -4.50 -12.49
N ASN A 183 3.79 -4.62 -13.72
CA ASN A 183 4.71 -5.70 -14.05
C ASN A 183 6.02 -5.55 -13.25
N ALA A 184 6.57 -6.66 -12.75
CA ALA A 184 7.75 -6.65 -11.89
C ALA A 184 8.99 -6.00 -12.55
N GLU A 185 9.24 -6.30 -13.82
CA GLU A 185 10.32 -5.71 -14.59
C GLU A 185 10.12 -4.20 -14.79
N GLU A 186 8.88 -3.75 -14.95
CA GLU A 186 8.54 -2.32 -14.95
C GLU A 186 8.81 -1.68 -13.58
N ALA A 187 8.39 -2.29 -12.48
CA ALA A 187 8.66 -1.79 -11.12
C ALA A 187 10.15 -1.59 -10.86
N ILE A 188 10.97 -2.61 -11.19
CA ILE A 188 12.43 -2.55 -11.04
C ILE A 188 13.02 -1.41 -11.89
N ARG A 189 12.57 -1.27 -13.16
CA ARG A 189 13.04 -0.18 -14.03
C ARG A 189 12.70 1.19 -13.46
N ILE A 190 11.50 1.39 -12.94
CA ILE A 190 11.07 2.66 -12.35
C ILE A 190 11.89 2.98 -11.09
N ILE A 191 12.11 2.00 -10.20
CA ILE A 191 12.95 2.18 -9.01
C ILE A 191 14.35 2.63 -9.39
N HIS A 192 14.97 1.97 -10.38
CA HIS A 192 16.31 2.33 -10.84
C HIS A 192 16.34 3.70 -11.56
N ALA A 193 15.31 4.04 -12.33
CA ALA A 193 15.20 5.36 -12.97
C ALA A 193 15.02 6.49 -11.94
N ALA A 194 14.46 6.18 -10.76
CA ALA A 194 14.43 7.08 -9.61
C ALA A 194 15.71 7.03 -8.76
N GLY A 195 16.80 6.42 -9.24
CA GLY A 195 18.08 6.34 -8.52
C GLY A 195 18.13 5.31 -7.39
N GLY A 196 17.02 4.64 -7.09
CA GLY A 196 16.92 3.66 -6.02
C GLY A 196 17.49 2.28 -6.38
N LYS A 197 17.38 1.36 -5.43
CA LYS A 197 17.73 -0.06 -5.57
C LYS A 197 16.51 -0.93 -5.31
N ALA A 198 16.27 -1.90 -6.19
CA ALA A 198 15.12 -2.78 -6.12
C ALA A 198 15.46 -4.11 -5.41
N PHE A 199 14.52 -4.60 -4.60
CA PHE A 199 14.60 -5.87 -3.88
C PHE A 199 13.23 -6.56 -3.93
N PHE A 200 13.20 -7.89 -3.92
CA PHE A 200 11.96 -8.61 -3.63
C PHE A 200 11.74 -8.62 -2.12
N ALA A 201 10.49 -8.45 -1.69
CA ALA A 201 10.09 -8.55 -0.28
C ALA A 201 10.10 -10.01 0.22
#